data_AF-A0A7Y5H1U2-F1
#
_entry.id   AF-A0A7Y5H1U2-F1
#
_cell.length_a   1.000
_cell.length_b   1.000
_cell.length_c   1.000
_cell.angle_alpha   90.00
_cell.angle_beta   90.00
_cell.angle_gamma   90.00
#
_symmetry.space_group_name_H-M   'P 1'
#
loop_
_entity.id
_entity.type
_entity.pdbx_description
1 polymer ?
#
loop_
_entity_poly.entity_id
_entity_poly.type
_entity_poly.pdbx_seq_one_letter_code
_entity_poly.pdbx_strand_id
1 'polypeptide(L)'
;MNKRMHRWYILSMTVAGFIVVFSIGIYGWDYYGTPLPLRPDHAQHGLLSPTGFWGHGMGFIGAFLMTFGVLLYSLRKRARWMAAVGQIKHILELHIFLCLLGPALIVFHSAFKFGGIIGVSFWCMVIVVASGVIGRYLYLQIPKTITGREITPIELEKQITTLRDRLQKDDGIEEDLLQRLDALSAAFTKTSRLSIIRAFPAMMIQNIRHDARVRTLLQEFEKNRNPLSSDAHTRLTLKAHLQRQLANLTLTQKMFRYWHMFHLPFAVVMFIIMIAHIVTAFLFGYGWIFTS
;
A
#
# COMPACT_ATOMS: atom_id res chain seq x y z
N MET A 1 6.80 -2.02 18.94
CA MET A 1 5.83 -3.14 18.97
C MET A 1 6.53 -4.43 18.57
N ASN A 2 6.29 -5.54 19.29
CA ASN A 2 6.87 -6.85 18.96
C ASN A 2 6.37 -7.34 17.57
N LYS A 3 7.19 -8.09 16.81
CA LYS A 3 6.83 -8.62 15.47
C LYS A 3 5.50 -9.37 15.48
N ARG A 4 5.22 -10.14 16.55
CA ARG A 4 3.93 -10.85 16.74
C ARG A 4 2.76 -9.89 16.92
N MET A 5 2.87 -8.90 17.80
CA MET A 5 1.82 -7.90 18.02
C MET A 5 1.53 -7.10 16.75
N HIS A 6 2.56 -6.77 15.98
CA HIS A 6 2.40 -6.08 14.71
C HIS A 6 1.64 -6.91 13.67
N ARG A 7 1.91 -8.23 13.61
CA ARG A 7 1.13 -9.15 12.75
C ARG A 7 -0.34 -9.20 13.17
N TRP A 8 -0.62 -9.31 14.47
CA TRP A 8 -2.00 -9.27 14.99
C TRP A 8 -2.71 -7.96 14.70
N TYR A 9 -2.02 -6.84 14.83
CA TYR A 9 -2.56 -5.51 14.47
C TYR A 9 -3.00 -5.47 13.00
N ILE A 10 -2.13 -5.85 12.06
CA ILE A 10 -2.49 -5.88 10.63
C ILE A 10 -3.62 -6.87 10.37
N LEU A 11 -3.53 -8.08 10.92
CA LEU A 11 -4.55 -9.12 10.74
C LEU A 11 -5.92 -8.66 11.25
N SER A 12 -5.97 -8.03 12.43
CA SER A 12 -7.22 -7.53 13.01
C SER A 12 -7.90 -6.49 12.12
N MET A 13 -7.15 -5.52 11.57
CA MET A 13 -7.69 -4.54 10.65
C MET A 13 -8.17 -5.19 9.35
N THR A 14 -7.38 -6.11 8.78
CA THR A 14 -7.76 -6.81 7.55
C THR A 14 -9.03 -7.63 7.74
N VAL A 15 -9.12 -8.41 8.83
CA VAL A 15 -10.29 -9.21 9.16
C VAL A 15 -11.50 -8.31 9.41
N ALA A 16 -11.36 -7.23 10.17
CA ALA A 16 -12.44 -6.28 10.41
C ALA A 16 -12.95 -5.65 9.10
N GLY A 17 -12.04 -5.23 8.22
CA GLY A 17 -12.41 -4.68 6.91
C GLY A 17 -13.19 -5.68 6.05
N PHE A 18 -12.73 -6.93 5.99
CA PHE A 18 -13.46 -8.00 5.29
C PHE A 18 -14.81 -8.28 5.92
N ILE A 19 -14.90 -8.41 7.25
CA ILE A 19 -16.18 -8.61 7.94
C ILE A 19 -17.16 -7.51 7.56
N VAL A 20 -16.77 -6.23 7.62
CA VAL A 20 -17.65 -5.11 7.28
C VAL A 20 -18.12 -5.21 5.82
N VAL A 21 -17.19 -5.35 4.87
CA VAL A 21 -17.52 -5.40 3.44
C VAL A 21 -18.39 -6.61 3.09
N PHE A 22 -18.05 -7.80 3.58
CA PHE A 22 -18.82 -9.01 3.32
C PHE A 22 -20.19 -8.98 4.00
N SER A 23 -20.30 -8.44 5.22
CA SER A 23 -21.59 -8.32 5.91
C SER A 23 -22.55 -7.42 5.13
N ILE A 24 -22.07 -6.27 4.64
CA ILE A 24 -22.86 -5.38 3.78
C ILE A 24 -23.23 -6.06 2.46
N GLY A 25 -22.26 -6.72 1.83
CA GLY A 25 -22.47 -7.43 0.57
C GLY A 25 -23.48 -8.57 0.67
N ILE A 26 -23.45 -9.34 1.76
CA ILE A 26 -24.42 -10.42 2.02
C ILE A 26 -25.80 -9.84 2.32
N TYR A 27 -25.88 -8.83 3.20
CA TYR A 27 -27.15 -8.20 3.58
C TYR A 27 -27.85 -7.52 2.40
N GLY A 28 -27.08 -6.87 1.52
CA GLY A 28 -27.58 -6.17 0.34
C GLY A 28 -27.51 -6.96 -0.95
N TRP A 29 -27.21 -8.26 -0.92
CA TRP A 29 -26.95 -9.08 -2.12
C TRP A 29 -28.09 -8.98 -3.13
N ASP A 30 -29.33 -9.14 -2.65
CA ASP A 30 -30.54 -9.11 -3.46
C ASP A 30 -30.77 -7.72 -4.10
N TYR A 31 -30.64 -6.66 -3.29
CA TYR A 31 -30.79 -5.28 -3.75
C TYR A 31 -29.71 -4.85 -4.74
N TYR A 32 -28.44 -5.13 -4.46
CA TYR A 32 -27.33 -4.75 -5.33
C TYR A 32 -27.28 -5.61 -6.61
N GLY A 33 -27.79 -6.84 -6.57
CA GLY A 33 -27.96 -7.71 -7.73
C GLY A 33 -29.12 -7.31 -8.64
N THR A 34 -30.15 -6.64 -8.11
CA THR A 34 -31.32 -6.18 -8.88
C THR A 34 -30.90 -5.16 -9.96
N PRO A 35 -31.43 -5.23 -11.20
CA PRO A 35 -31.17 -4.23 -12.24
C PRO A 35 -31.55 -2.81 -11.82
N LEU A 36 -30.75 -1.83 -12.23
CA LEU A 36 -30.91 -0.42 -11.83
C LEU A 36 -32.34 0.16 -11.95
N PRO A 37 -33.11 -0.11 -13.02
CA PRO A 37 -34.47 0.42 -13.17
C PRO A 37 -35.48 -0.16 -12.18
N LEU A 38 -35.26 -1.38 -11.69
CA LEU A 38 -36.18 -2.12 -10.81
C LEU A 38 -35.89 -1.89 -9.31
N ARG A 39 -34.75 -1.28 -8.98
CA ARG A 39 -34.36 -1.03 -7.59
C ARG A 39 -35.28 -0.13 -6.78
N PRO A 40 -35.96 0.90 -7.36
CA PRO A 40 -36.91 1.72 -6.59
C PRO A 40 -38.04 0.91 -5.96
N ASP A 41 -38.48 -0.17 -6.63
CA ASP A 41 -39.58 -1.02 -6.18
C ASP A 41 -39.12 -2.12 -5.21
N HIS A 42 -37.81 -2.25 -4.99
CA HIS A 42 -37.24 -3.28 -4.13
C HIS A 42 -37.47 -2.95 -2.65
N ALA A 43 -37.85 -3.95 -1.83
CA ALA A 43 -38.17 -3.76 -0.42
C ALA A 43 -37.05 -3.08 0.40
N GLN A 44 -35.79 -3.36 0.06
CA GLN A 44 -34.60 -2.76 0.71
C GLN A 44 -34.21 -1.36 0.18
N HIS A 45 -34.95 -0.77 -0.78
CA HIS A 45 -34.57 0.50 -1.40
C HIS A 45 -34.47 1.65 -0.39
N GLY A 46 -35.44 1.77 0.52
CA GLY A 46 -35.42 2.80 1.57
C GLY A 46 -34.27 2.66 2.57
N LEU A 47 -33.61 1.50 2.62
CA LEU A 47 -32.47 1.23 3.49
C LEU A 47 -31.14 1.39 2.77
N LEU A 48 -30.99 0.82 1.58
CA LEU A 48 -29.70 0.65 0.88
C LEU A 48 -29.48 1.59 -0.29
N SER A 49 -30.49 2.36 -0.70
CA SER A 49 -30.30 3.44 -1.68
C SER A 49 -29.37 4.53 -1.15
N PRO A 50 -28.75 5.36 -2.01
CA PRO A 50 -27.86 6.43 -1.55
C PRO A 50 -28.51 7.41 -0.55
N THR A 51 -29.83 7.59 -0.65
CA THR A 51 -30.66 8.40 0.24
C THR A 51 -31.30 7.61 1.37
N GLY A 52 -31.23 6.27 1.34
CA GLY A 52 -31.74 5.40 2.39
C GLY A 52 -30.88 5.44 3.65
N PHE A 53 -31.43 4.99 4.77
CA PHE A 53 -30.79 5.14 6.08
C PHE A 53 -29.36 4.57 6.14
N TRP A 54 -29.18 3.32 5.71
CA TRP A 54 -27.87 2.65 5.70
C TRP A 54 -27.00 3.13 4.54
N GLY A 55 -27.57 3.36 3.36
CA GLY A 55 -26.84 3.89 2.22
C GLY A 55 -26.21 5.25 2.52
N HIS A 56 -26.98 6.19 3.04
CA HIS A 56 -26.49 7.51 3.44
C HIS A 56 -25.46 7.42 4.57
N GLY A 57 -25.71 6.58 5.58
CA GLY A 57 -24.77 6.32 6.67
C GLY A 57 -23.41 5.79 6.18
N MET A 58 -23.40 4.88 5.21
CA MET A 58 -22.16 4.41 4.57
C MET A 58 -21.40 5.52 3.85
N GLY A 59 -22.11 6.46 3.21
CA GLY A 59 -21.51 7.64 2.59
C GLY A 59 -20.83 8.54 3.62
N PHE A 60 -21.52 8.84 4.73
CA PHE A 60 -20.99 9.66 5.82
C PHE A 60 -19.78 9.00 6.50
N ILE A 61 -19.91 7.74 6.91
CA ILE A 61 -18.82 6.99 7.55
C ILE A 61 -17.66 6.85 6.57
N GLY A 62 -17.92 6.54 5.29
CA GLY A 62 -16.89 6.42 4.27
C GLY A 62 -16.08 7.70 4.07
N ALA A 63 -16.77 8.84 3.94
CA ALA A 63 -16.14 10.16 3.84
C ALA A 63 -15.35 10.53 5.10
N PHE A 64 -15.88 10.20 6.29
CA PHE A 64 -15.19 10.39 7.55
C PHE A 64 -13.89 9.57 7.62
N LEU A 65 -13.94 8.27 7.32
CA LEU A 65 -12.76 7.39 7.35
C LEU A 65 -11.68 7.88 6.39
N MET A 66 -12.04 8.30 5.16
CA MET A 66 -11.09 8.85 4.20
C MET A 66 -10.47 10.15 4.69
N THR A 67 -11.30 11.10 5.14
CA THR A 67 -10.84 12.40 5.63
C THR A 67 -9.93 12.23 6.84
N PHE A 68 -10.35 11.43 7.82
CA PHE A 68 -9.58 11.13 9.02
C PHE A 68 -8.27 10.43 8.68
N GLY A 69 -8.28 9.42 7.81
CA GLY A 69 -7.08 8.70 7.40
C GLY A 69 -6.04 9.59 6.71
N VAL A 70 -6.47 10.49 5.82
CA VAL A 70 -5.60 11.43 5.12
C VAL A 70 -5.04 12.50 6.07
N LEU A 71 -5.90 13.07 6.92
CA LEU A 71 -5.50 14.09 7.90
C LEU A 71 -4.52 13.51 8.93
N LEU A 72 -4.82 12.34 9.49
CA LEU A 72 -3.98 11.70 10.50
C LEU A 72 -2.55 11.46 9.97
N TYR A 73 -2.42 10.92 8.75
CA TYR A 73 -1.11 10.72 8.13
C TYR A 73 -0.41 12.04 7.81
N SER A 74 -1.12 12.99 7.21
CA SER A 74 -0.55 14.28 6.78
C SER A 74 -0.07 15.11 7.96
N LEU A 75 -0.89 15.21 9.00
CA LEU A 75 -0.54 15.87 10.25
C LEU A 75 0.62 15.13 10.91
N ARG A 76 0.61 13.80 11.00
CA ARG A 76 1.71 13.06 11.65
C ARG A 76 3.05 13.28 10.98
N LYS A 77 3.04 13.46 9.66
CA LYS A 77 4.24 13.70 8.85
C LYS A 77 4.76 15.14 8.97
N ARG A 78 3.88 16.13 9.16
CA ARG A 78 4.22 17.56 9.10
C ARG A 78 4.25 18.27 10.46
N ALA A 79 3.43 17.84 11.40
CA ALA A 79 3.27 18.46 12.70
C ALA A 79 4.28 17.90 13.71
N ARG A 80 5.19 18.75 14.19
CA ARG A 80 6.21 18.37 15.19
C ARG A 80 5.58 17.94 16.52
N TRP A 81 4.43 18.51 16.90
CA TRP A 81 3.73 18.15 18.14
C TRP A 81 3.13 16.74 18.12
N MET A 82 2.89 16.16 16.94
CA MET A 82 2.48 14.75 16.82
C MET A 82 3.65 13.79 16.64
N ALA A 83 4.90 14.23 16.81
CA ALA A 83 6.06 13.35 16.67
C ALA A 83 6.03 12.16 17.66
N ALA A 84 5.39 12.35 18.82
CA ALA A 84 5.18 11.31 19.83
C ALA A 84 4.03 10.34 19.51
N VAL A 85 3.14 10.68 18.57
CA VAL A 85 1.94 9.89 18.24
C VAL A 85 2.32 8.72 17.32
N GLY A 86 2.68 7.60 17.92
CA GLY A 86 2.95 6.35 17.21
C GLY A 86 4.12 6.39 16.22
N GLN A 87 4.48 5.22 15.70
CA GLN A 87 5.48 5.11 14.64
C GLN A 87 4.84 5.47 13.29
N ILE A 88 5.57 6.21 12.45
CA ILE A 88 5.11 6.61 11.11
C ILE A 88 4.64 5.41 10.28
N LYS A 89 5.29 4.25 10.45
CA LYS A 89 4.89 2.98 9.83
C LYS A 89 3.44 2.59 10.16
N HIS A 90 3.05 2.64 11.43
CA HIS A 90 1.72 2.23 11.88
C HIS A 90 0.64 3.23 11.48
N ILE A 91 0.98 4.52 11.49
CA ILE A 91 0.07 5.57 11.00
C ILE A 91 -0.14 5.44 9.49
N LEU A 92 0.89 5.08 8.72
CA LEU A 92 0.73 4.79 7.29
C LEU A 92 -0.13 3.52 7.06
N GLU A 93 0.03 2.49 7.88
CA GLU A 93 -0.80 1.27 7.80
C GLU A 93 -2.27 1.57 8.12
N LEU A 94 -2.52 2.38 9.15
CA LEU A 94 -3.87 2.85 9.48
C LEU A 94 -4.46 3.72 8.36
N HIS A 95 -3.68 4.62 7.77
CA HIS A 95 -4.09 5.40 6.61
C HIS A 95 -4.53 4.51 5.45
N ILE A 96 -3.73 3.50 5.09
CA ILE A 96 -4.07 2.56 4.01
C ILE A 96 -5.37 1.82 4.34
N PHE A 97 -5.54 1.34 5.58
CA PHE A 97 -6.77 0.67 6.00
C PHE A 97 -8.00 1.56 5.86
N LEU A 98 -7.96 2.78 6.40
CA LEU A 98 -9.06 3.74 6.35
C LEU A 98 -9.38 4.19 4.91
N CYS A 99 -8.35 4.40 4.09
CA CYS A 99 -8.47 4.77 2.69
C CYS A 99 -8.79 3.57 1.76
N LEU A 100 -8.94 2.35 2.30
CA LEU A 100 -9.51 1.21 1.58
C LEU A 100 -10.95 0.95 2.04
N LEU A 101 -11.19 0.96 3.35
CA LEU A 101 -12.50 0.75 3.92
C LEU A 101 -13.47 1.89 3.57
N GLY A 102 -13.02 3.15 3.65
CA GLY A 102 -13.84 4.31 3.30
C GLY A 102 -14.37 4.26 1.87
N PRO A 103 -13.52 4.12 0.84
CA PRO A 103 -13.96 3.91 -0.54
C PRO A 103 -14.85 2.69 -0.74
N ALA A 104 -14.60 1.59 -0.03
CA ALA A 104 -15.48 0.42 -0.10
C ALA A 104 -16.91 0.75 0.38
N LEU A 105 -17.05 1.50 1.48
CA LEU A 105 -18.36 1.99 1.93
C LEU A 105 -18.99 2.96 0.92
N ILE A 106 -18.20 3.83 0.29
CA ILE A 106 -18.69 4.76 -0.74
C ILE A 106 -19.19 4.01 -1.99
N VAL A 107 -18.57 2.90 -2.38
CA VAL A 107 -19.06 2.04 -3.45
C VAL A 107 -20.47 1.54 -3.13
N PHE A 108 -20.70 1.02 -1.92
CA PHE A 108 -22.03 0.58 -1.49
C PHE A 108 -23.04 1.74 -1.35
N HIS A 109 -22.61 2.89 -0.82
CA HIS A 109 -23.41 4.12 -0.75
C HIS A 109 -23.89 4.56 -2.13
N SER A 110 -23.03 4.49 -3.16
CA SER A 110 -23.41 4.85 -4.53
C SER A 110 -24.44 3.88 -5.14
N ALA A 111 -24.72 2.76 -4.48
CA ALA A 111 -25.50 1.65 -5.00
C ALA A 111 -25.04 1.26 -6.41
N PHE A 112 -23.74 1.31 -6.71
CA PHE A 112 -23.19 1.01 -8.03
C PHE A 112 -23.78 1.84 -9.19
N LYS A 113 -24.26 3.06 -8.89
CA LYS A 113 -24.74 4.03 -9.88
C LYS A 113 -23.63 5.01 -10.22
N PHE A 114 -22.95 4.79 -11.34
CA PHE A 114 -21.82 5.63 -11.79
C PHE A 114 -22.25 6.49 -12.98
N GLY A 115 -22.72 7.71 -12.72
CA GLY A 115 -23.20 8.63 -13.76
C GLY A 115 -22.91 10.09 -13.47
N GLY A 116 -22.87 10.91 -14.53
CA GLY A 116 -22.66 12.36 -14.46
C GLY A 116 -21.34 12.77 -13.80
N ILE A 117 -21.33 13.98 -13.22
CA ILE A 117 -20.14 14.55 -12.55
C ILE A 117 -19.73 13.74 -11.30
N ILE A 118 -20.68 13.04 -10.68
CA ILE A 118 -20.46 12.16 -9.53
C ILE A 118 -19.62 10.95 -9.94
N GLY A 119 -19.84 10.43 -11.16
CA GLY A 119 -19.00 9.37 -11.73
C GLY A 119 -17.53 9.76 -11.88
N VAL A 120 -17.23 11.04 -12.16
CA VAL A 120 -15.84 11.54 -12.22
C VAL A 120 -15.17 11.43 -10.84
N SER A 121 -15.85 11.86 -9.78
CA SER A 121 -15.35 11.72 -8.40
C SER A 121 -15.06 10.26 -8.04
N PHE A 122 -15.98 9.37 -8.40
CA PHE A 122 -15.85 7.94 -8.18
C PHE A 122 -14.61 7.36 -8.87
N TRP A 123 -14.41 7.66 -10.15
CA TRP A 123 -13.23 7.17 -10.88
C TRP A 123 -11.92 7.79 -10.38
N CYS A 124 -11.93 9.06 -9.97
CA CYS A 124 -10.79 9.66 -9.28
C CYS A 124 -10.47 8.91 -7.98
N MET A 125 -11.47 8.59 -7.16
CA MET A 125 -11.31 7.78 -5.95
C MET A 125 -10.69 6.42 -6.26
N VAL A 126 -11.21 5.70 -7.27
CA VAL A 126 -10.67 4.39 -7.71
C VAL A 126 -9.20 4.51 -8.13
N ILE A 127 -8.85 5.53 -8.92
CA ILE A 127 -7.47 5.79 -9.36
C ILE A 127 -6.55 6.10 -8.17
N VAL A 128 -7.01 6.88 -7.18
CA VAL A 128 -6.25 7.19 -5.96
C VAL A 128 -6.01 5.93 -5.14
N VAL A 129 -7.02 5.09 -4.95
CA VAL A 129 -6.89 3.82 -4.23
C VAL A 129 -5.92 2.87 -4.95
N ALA A 130 -6.09 2.69 -6.26
CA ALA A 130 -5.23 1.82 -7.07
C ALA A 130 -3.77 2.32 -7.07
N SER A 131 -3.55 3.63 -7.25
CA SER A 131 -2.22 4.23 -7.16
C SER A 131 -1.64 4.16 -5.75
N GLY A 132 -2.46 4.12 -4.69
CA GLY A 132 -2.03 3.89 -3.31
C GLY A 132 -1.33 2.53 -3.12
N VAL A 133 -1.81 1.47 -3.80
CA VAL A 133 -1.16 0.14 -3.79
C VAL A 133 0.26 0.22 -4.39
N ILE A 134 0.40 0.92 -5.51
CA ILE A 134 1.71 1.19 -6.15
C ILE A 134 2.61 1.97 -5.19
N GLY A 135 2.06 3.00 -4.53
CA GLY A 135 2.76 3.78 -3.52
C GLY A 135 3.29 2.94 -2.36
N ARG A 136 2.49 2.00 -1.84
CA ARG A 136 2.91 1.06 -0.79
C ARG A 136 4.04 0.16 -1.26
N TYR A 137 3.95 -0.38 -2.46
CA TYR A 137 5.02 -1.22 -3.01
C TYR A 137 6.34 -0.45 -3.17
N LEU A 138 6.30 0.78 -3.70
CA LEU A 138 7.48 1.65 -3.79
C LEU A 138 8.02 2.01 -2.40
N TYR A 139 7.16 2.31 -1.43
CA TYR A 139 7.54 2.63 -0.07
C TYR A 139 8.31 1.48 0.61
N LEU A 140 7.93 0.22 0.35
CA LEU A 140 8.60 -0.97 0.90
C LEU A 140 10.00 -1.21 0.30
N GLN A 141 10.27 -0.66 -0.88
CA GLN A 141 11.58 -0.79 -1.52
C GLN A 141 12.58 0.27 -1.07
N ILE A 142 12.13 1.36 -0.44
CA ILE A 142 13.02 2.39 0.10
C ILE A 142 13.59 1.90 1.44
N PRO A 143 14.92 1.71 1.56
CA PRO A 143 15.56 1.25 2.78
C PRO A 143 15.40 2.28 3.89
N LYS A 144 14.89 1.82 5.04
CA LYS A 144 14.60 2.66 6.22
C LYS A 144 15.11 1.97 7.47
N THR A 145 15.52 2.75 8.45
CA THR A 145 15.84 2.28 9.79
C THR A 145 14.57 1.76 10.49
N ILE A 146 14.75 1.05 11.60
CA ILE A 146 13.64 0.59 12.47
C ILE A 146 12.78 1.76 12.97
N THR A 147 13.38 2.95 13.10
CA THR A 147 12.71 4.20 13.48
C THR A 147 12.01 4.91 12.31
N GLY A 148 12.18 4.41 11.08
CA GLY A 148 11.59 4.97 9.86
C GLY A 148 12.42 6.07 9.18
N ARG A 149 13.66 6.32 9.64
CA ARG A 149 14.61 7.23 8.99
C ARG A 149 15.09 6.59 7.69
N GLU A 150 15.15 7.34 6.60
CA GLU A 150 15.71 6.82 5.35
C GLU A 150 17.21 6.52 5.54
N ILE A 151 17.64 5.35 5.07
CA ILE A 151 19.04 4.93 5.09
C ILE A 151 19.72 5.53 3.87
N THR A 152 20.85 6.20 4.07
CA THR A 152 21.61 6.77 2.96
C THR A 152 22.28 5.66 2.16
N PRO A 153 22.55 5.85 0.85
CA PRO A 153 23.27 4.87 0.04
C PRO A 153 24.59 4.44 0.69
N ILE A 154 25.34 5.40 1.25
CA ILE A 154 26.61 5.18 1.95
C ILE A 154 26.44 4.27 3.17
N GLU A 155 25.40 4.50 3.97
CA GLU A 155 25.11 3.67 5.15
C GLU A 155 24.69 2.25 4.74
N LEU A 156 23.94 2.13 3.64
CA LEU A 156 23.54 0.83 3.08
C LEU A 156 24.75 0.05 2.54
N GLU A 157 25.65 0.73 1.82
CA GLU A 157 26.93 0.16 1.36
C GLU A 157 27.77 -0.32 2.53
N LYS A 158 27.89 0.48 3.59
CA LYS A 158 28.61 0.09 4.82
C LYS A 158 28.03 -1.17 5.46
N GLN A 159 26.70 -1.30 5.51
CA GLN A 159 26.03 -2.51 6.02
C GLN A 159 26.31 -3.74 5.15
N ILE A 160 26.29 -3.58 3.83
CA ILE A 160 26.62 -4.66 2.88
C ILE A 160 28.08 -5.10 3.06
N THR A 161 29.03 -4.16 3.16
CA THR A 161 30.45 -4.46 3.38
C THR A 161 30.67 -5.15 4.72
N THR A 162 30.03 -4.66 5.79
CA THR A 162 30.13 -5.29 7.12
C THR A 162 29.60 -6.73 7.11
N LEU A 163 28.49 -6.99 6.40
CA LEU A 163 27.96 -8.35 6.22
C LEU A 163 28.90 -9.22 5.39
N ARG A 164 29.51 -8.67 4.33
CA ARG A 164 30.50 -9.37 3.52
C ARG A 164 31.68 -9.83 4.38
N ASP A 165 32.23 -8.93 5.18
CA ASP A 165 33.38 -9.22 6.04
C ASP A 165 33.07 -10.32 7.06
N ARG A 166 31.87 -10.29 7.67
CA ARG A 166 31.42 -11.35 8.58
C ARG A 166 31.22 -12.68 7.88
N LEU A 167 30.62 -12.69 6.69
CA LEU A 167 30.44 -13.90 5.91
C LEU A 167 31.78 -14.54 5.52
N GLN A 168 32.81 -13.73 5.23
CA GLN A 168 34.14 -14.25 4.94
C GLN A 168 34.87 -14.73 6.21
N LYS A 169 34.88 -13.93 7.27
CA LYS A 169 35.69 -14.19 8.48
C LYS A 169 35.05 -15.20 9.43
N ASP A 170 33.74 -15.07 9.68
CA ASP A 170 33.04 -15.84 10.70
C ASP A 170 32.45 -17.13 10.10
N ASP A 171 31.90 -17.03 8.87
CA ASP A 171 31.22 -18.15 8.21
C ASP A 171 32.10 -18.89 7.17
N GLY A 172 33.31 -18.39 6.89
CA GLY A 172 34.23 -19.01 5.93
C GLY A 172 33.70 -19.04 4.49
N ILE A 173 32.80 -18.12 4.12
CA ILE A 173 32.19 -18.11 2.79
C ILE A 173 33.20 -17.64 1.74
N GLU A 174 33.33 -18.44 0.67
CA GLU A 174 34.20 -18.16 -0.46
C GLU A 174 33.80 -16.86 -1.19
N GLU A 175 34.82 -16.13 -1.64
CA GLU A 175 34.66 -14.88 -2.38
C GLU A 175 33.93 -15.07 -3.72
N ASP A 176 34.04 -16.24 -4.36
CA ASP A 176 33.32 -16.56 -5.61
C ASP A 176 31.79 -16.51 -5.41
N LEU A 177 31.27 -17.09 -4.32
CA LEU A 177 29.84 -17.05 -4.03
C LEU A 177 29.36 -15.61 -3.80
N LEU A 178 30.14 -14.82 -3.07
CA LEU A 178 29.83 -13.43 -2.79
C LEU A 178 29.80 -12.60 -4.08
N GLN A 179 30.74 -12.80 -5.00
CA GLN A 179 30.77 -12.15 -6.30
C GLN A 179 29.60 -12.57 -7.20
N ARG A 180 29.23 -13.86 -7.21
CA ARG A 180 28.05 -14.34 -7.95
C ARG A 180 26.77 -13.69 -7.43
N LEU A 181 26.61 -13.57 -6.10
CA LEU A 181 25.48 -12.86 -5.49
C LEU A 181 25.47 -11.37 -5.87
N ASP A 182 26.63 -10.73 -5.95
CA ASP A 182 26.75 -9.34 -6.38
C ASP A 182 26.31 -9.17 -7.83
N ALA A 183 26.74 -10.09 -8.70
CA ALA A 183 26.42 -10.09 -10.13
C ALA A 183 24.91 -10.26 -10.41
N LEU A 184 24.18 -11.00 -9.56
CA LEU A 184 22.71 -11.09 -9.66
C LEU A 184 22.04 -9.72 -9.52
N SER A 185 22.64 -8.82 -8.75
CA SER A 185 22.11 -7.48 -8.49
C SER A 185 22.51 -6.47 -9.57
N ALA A 186 23.56 -6.75 -10.36
CA ALA A 186 24.01 -5.87 -11.45
C ALA A 186 22.98 -5.72 -12.59
N ALA A 187 22.06 -6.69 -12.73
CA ALA A 187 20.99 -6.63 -13.73
C ALA A 187 20.03 -5.45 -13.51
N PHE A 188 19.88 -4.97 -12.27
CA PHE A 188 19.00 -3.86 -11.92
C PHE A 188 19.53 -2.50 -12.41
N THR A 189 20.85 -2.36 -12.53
CA THR A 189 21.50 -1.14 -13.06
C THR A 189 21.14 -0.90 -14.53
N LYS A 190 20.79 -1.94 -15.30
CA LYS A 190 20.31 -1.78 -16.68
C LYS A 190 18.86 -1.27 -16.73
N THR A 191 18.03 -1.70 -15.78
CA THR A 191 16.60 -1.33 -15.69
C THR A 191 16.41 0.16 -15.39
N SER A 192 17.33 0.77 -14.62
CA SER A 192 17.27 2.20 -14.32
C SER A 192 17.42 3.12 -15.54
N ARG A 193 17.97 2.60 -16.65
CA ARG A 193 18.12 3.33 -17.94
C ARG A 193 16.85 3.32 -18.80
N LEU A 194 15.85 2.49 -18.46
CA LEU A 194 14.59 2.42 -19.19
C LEU A 194 13.68 3.61 -18.84
N SER A 195 12.71 3.90 -19.72
CA SER A 195 11.58 4.79 -19.38
C SER A 195 10.80 4.21 -18.19
N ILE A 196 10.27 5.08 -17.32
CA ILE A 196 9.58 4.71 -16.07
C ILE A 196 8.43 3.72 -16.31
N ILE A 197 7.70 3.89 -17.41
CA ILE A 197 6.55 3.05 -17.77
C ILE A 197 6.99 1.59 -17.97
N ARG A 198 8.17 1.38 -18.58
CA ARG A 198 8.75 0.03 -18.78
C ARG A 198 9.53 -0.42 -17.54
N ALA A 199 10.13 0.51 -16.81
CA ALA A 199 10.94 0.22 -15.64
C ALA A 199 10.12 -0.33 -14.47
N PHE A 200 8.86 0.09 -14.28
CA PHE A 200 8.00 -0.43 -13.21
C PHE A 200 7.73 -1.95 -13.30
N PRO A 201 7.11 -2.46 -14.38
CA PRO A 201 6.85 -3.89 -14.49
C PRO A 201 8.17 -4.68 -14.56
N ALA A 202 9.21 -4.14 -15.21
CA ALA A 202 10.52 -4.77 -15.26
C ALA A 202 11.14 -4.92 -13.86
N MET A 203 11.06 -3.90 -13.00
CA MET A 203 11.56 -3.93 -11.62
C MET A 203 10.81 -4.98 -10.79
N MET A 204 9.48 -5.06 -10.92
CA MET A 204 8.69 -6.06 -10.18
C MET A 204 9.05 -7.49 -10.61
N ILE A 205 9.14 -7.75 -11.91
CA ILE A 205 9.55 -9.07 -12.43
C ILE A 205 10.99 -9.40 -12.02
N GLN A 206 11.91 -8.43 -12.08
CA GLN A 206 13.29 -8.64 -11.67
C GLN A 206 13.44 -8.88 -10.17
N ASN A 207 12.64 -8.21 -9.33
CA ASN A 207 12.64 -8.46 -7.89
C ASN A 207 12.27 -9.92 -7.59
N ILE A 208 11.21 -10.43 -8.23
CA ILE A 208 10.78 -11.84 -8.09
C ILE A 208 11.85 -12.80 -8.63
N ARG A 209 12.40 -12.51 -9.82
CA ARG A 209 13.46 -13.34 -10.43
C ARG A 209 14.75 -13.33 -9.61
N HIS A 210 15.10 -12.23 -8.97
CA HIS A 210 16.28 -12.13 -8.11
C HIS A 210 16.13 -13.01 -6.88
N ASP A 211 14.99 -12.93 -6.19
CA ASP A 211 14.72 -13.77 -5.00
C ASP A 211 14.75 -15.26 -5.36
N ALA A 212 14.19 -15.63 -6.53
CA ALA A 212 14.26 -17.00 -7.05
C ALA A 212 15.71 -17.43 -7.37
N ARG A 213 16.50 -16.59 -8.06
CA ARG A 213 17.89 -16.87 -8.41
C ARG A 213 18.81 -16.98 -7.20
N VAL A 214 18.62 -16.14 -6.19
CA VAL A 214 19.36 -16.23 -4.91
C VAL A 214 19.05 -17.57 -4.26
N ARG A 215 17.78 -17.98 -4.19
CA ARG A 215 17.40 -19.28 -3.63
C ARG A 215 18.03 -20.44 -4.40
N THR A 216 17.98 -20.43 -5.73
CA THR A 216 18.60 -21.46 -6.57
C THR A 216 20.11 -21.53 -6.36
N LEU A 217 20.79 -20.37 -6.36
CA LEU A 217 22.24 -20.31 -6.14
C LEU A 217 22.65 -20.87 -4.78
N LEU A 218 21.90 -20.53 -3.72
CA LEU A 218 22.17 -21.06 -2.37
C LEU A 218 21.90 -22.57 -2.29
N GLN A 219 20.84 -23.06 -2.93
CA GLN A 219 20.54 -24.48 -3.00
C GLN A 219 21.59 -25.27 -3.78
N GLU A 220 22.09 -24.75 -4.90
CA GLU A 220 23.18 -25.35 -5.66
C GLU A 220 24.48 -25.38 -4.85
N PHE A 221 24.77 -24.32 -4.11
CA PHE A 221 25.93 -24.26 -3.22
C PHE A 221 25.83 -25.30 -2.10
N GLU A 222 24.69 -25.38 -1.40
CA GLU A 222 24.44 -26.37 -0.34
C GLU A 222 24.44 -27.82 -0.86
N LYS A 223 24.07 -28.06 -2.11
CA LYS A 223 24.10 -29.40 -2.73
C LYS A 223 25.53 -29.84 -3.08
N ASN A 224 26.37 -28.91 -3.55
CA ASN A 224 27.72 -29.21 -4.01
C ASN A 224 28.76 -29.17 -2.88
N ARG A 225 28.38 -28.67 -1.70
CA ARG A 225 29.24 -28.47 -0.53
C ARG A 225 28.52 -28.94 0.75
N ASN A 226 29.05 -28.55 1.91
CA ASN A 226 28.38 -28.77 3.19
C ASN A 226 27.18 -27.82 3.34
N PRO A 227 26.13 -28.24 4.08
CA PRO A 227 25.00 -27.39 4.41
C PRO A 227 25.48 -26.11 5.10
N LEU A 228 24.99 -24.96 4.64
CA LEU A 228 25.22 -23.68 5.31
C LEU A 228 24.58 -23.73 6.71
N SER A 229 25.23 -23.09 7.68
CA SER A 229 24.58 -22.84 8.97
C SER A 229 23.34 -21.96 8.76
N SER A 230 22.31 -22.14 9.59
CA SER A 230 21.09 -21.32 9.53
C SER A 230 21.40 -19.81 9.59
N ASP A 231 22.43 -19.44 10.34
CA ASP A 231 22.87 -18.06 10.49
C ASP A 231 23.58 -17.54 9.24
N ALA A 232 24.46 -18.33 8.62
CA ALA A 232 25.12 -17.98 7.36
C ALA A 232 24.10 -17.82 6.23
N HIS A 233 23.13 -18.73 6.13
CA HIS A 233 22.04 -18.64 5.15
C HIS A 233 21.21 -17.36 5.35
N THR A 234 20.91 -17.01 6.61
CA THR A 234 20.18 -15.77 6.94
C THR A 234 21.01 -14.52 6.59
N ARG A 235 22.33 -14.53 6.84
CA ARG A 235 23.22 -13.41 6.48
C ARG A 235 23.38 -13.25 4.96
N LEU A 236 23.48 -14.34 4.21
CA LEU A 236 23.57 -14.32 2.74
C LEU A 236 22.30 -13.77 2.10
N THR A 237 21.14 -14.24 2.55
CA THR A 237 19.84 -13.74 2.08
C THR A 237 19.64 -12.26 2.44
N LEU A 238 20.05 -11.84 3.65
CA LEU A 238 20.03 -10.43 4.04
C LEU A 238 20.96 -9.57 3.16
N LYS A 239 22.20 -10.00 2.93
CA LYS A 239 23.15 -9.29 2.05
C LYS A 239 22.56 -9.14 0.65
N ALA A 240 22.05 -10.22 0.06
CA ALA A 240 21.45 -10.19 -1.27
C ALA A 240 20.25 -9.22 -1.35
N HIS A 241 19.43 -9.19 -0.29
CA HIS A 241 18.30 -8.26 -0.19
C HIS A 241 18.74 -6.79 -0.14
N LEU A 242 19.71 -6.45 0.73
CA LEU A 242 20.23 -5.08 0.86
C LEU A 242 20.90 -4.62 -0.45
N GLN A 243 21.61 -5.52 -1.11
CA GLN A 243 22.30 -5.22 -2.36
C GLN A 243 21.34 -4.98 -3.53
N ARG A 244 20.24 -5.75 -3.60
CA ARG A 244 19.13 -5.47 -4.51
C ARG A 244 18.51 -4.09 -4.22
N GLN A 245 18.27 -3.77 -2.94
CA GLN A 245 17.72 -2.47 -2.55
C GLN A 245 18.64 -1.32 -2.96
N LEU A 246 19.95 -1.46 -2.77
CA LEU A 246 20.94 -0.48 -3.22
C LEU A 246 20.89 -0.29 -4.74
N ALA A 247 20.89 -1.40 -5.50
CA ALA A 247 20.88 -1.36 -6.97
C ALA A 247 19.60 -0.72 -7.55
N ASN A 248 18.45 -0.89 -6.87
CA ASN A 248 17.17 -0.30 -7.28
C ASN A 248 16.87 1.06 -6.65
N LEU A 249 17.72 1.58 -5.77
CA LEU A 249 17.39 2.73 -4.93
C LEU A 249 17.07 3.98 -5.76
N THR A 250 17.90 4.27 -6.76
CA THR A 250 17.75 5.44 -7.63
C THR A 250 16.47 5.39 -8.44
N LEU A 251 16.15 4.22 -9.02
CA LEU A 251 14.91 3.97 -9.74
C LEU A 251 13.71 4.11 -8.80
N THR A 252 13.75 3.46 -7.64
CA THR A 252 12.67 3.52 -6.65
C THR A 252 12.39 4.95 -6.20
N GLN A 253 13.43 5.73 -5.89
CA GLN A 253 13.29 7.15 -5.52
C GLN A 253 12.70 7.98 -6.66
N LYS A 254 13.16 7.78 -7.90
CA LYS A 254 12.60 8.45 -9.08
C LYS A 254 11.11 8.16 -9.19
N MET A 255 10.73 6.89 -9.15
CA MET A 255 9.35 6.45 -9.26
C MET A 255 8.47 6.94 -8.12
N PHE A 256 9.00 6.98 -6.89
CA PHE A 256 8.29 7.50 -5.73
C PHE A 256 7.96 8.99 -5.89
N ARG A 257 8.86 9.79 -6.50
CA ARG A 257 8.57 11.20 -6.83
C ARG A 257 7.44 11.32 -7.85
N TYR A 258 7.49 10.55 -8.94
CA TYR A 258 6.41 10.56 -9.96
C TYR A 258 5.07 10.08 -9.39
N TRP A 259 5.10 9.02 -8.57
CA TRP A 259 3.93 8.54 -7.86
C TRP A 259 3.32 9.65 -7.01
N HIS A 260 4.13 10.38 -6.23
CA HIS A 260 3.63 11.47 -5.39
C HIS A 260 3.01 12.60 -6.23
N MET A 261 3.66 12.95 -7.35
CA MET A 261 3.18 13.95 -8.31
C MET A 261 1.83 13.59 -8.93
N PHE A 262 1.52 12.30 -9.07
CA PHE A 262 0.23 11.84 -9.62
C PHE A 262 -0.81 11.59 -8.52
N HIS A 263 -0.46 10.91 -7.44
CA HIS A 263 -1.38 10.51 -6.38
C HIS A 263 -1.97 11.73 -5.66
N LEU A 264 -1.16 12.74 -5.35
CA LEU A 264 -1.61 13.90 -4.57
C LEU A 264 -2.64 14.77 -5.33
N PRO A 265 -2.44 15.19 -6.59
CA PRO A 265 -3.43 15.97 -7.31
C PRO A 265 -4.77 15.26 -7.47
N PHE A 266 -4.75 13.96 -7.80
CA PHE A 266 -5.98 13.18 -7.90
C PHE A 266 -6.72 13.07 -6.57
N ALA A 267 -5.99 12.90 -5.45
CA ALA A 267 -6.59 12.94 -4.12
C ALA A 267 -7.23 14.31 -3.84
N VAL A 268 -6.54 15.41 -4.15
CA VAL A 268 -7.08 16.77 -3.96
C VAL A 268 -8.35 16.99 -4.78
N VAL A 269 -8.33 16.66 -6.08
CA VAL A 269 -9.51 16.77 -6.95
C VAL A 269 -10.67 15.95 -6.42
N MET A 270 -10.41 14.70 -6.02
CA MET A 270 -11.43 13.83 -5.42
C MET A 270 -12.03 14.43 -4.15
N PHE A 271 -11.22 15.00 -3.25
CA PHE A 271 -11.73 15.67 -2.04
C PHE A 271 -12.53 16.93 -2.36
N ILE A 272 -12.11 17.73 -3.33
CA ILE A 272 -12.88 18.91 -3.78
C ILE A 272 -14.26 18.48 -4.29
N ILE A 273 -14.33 17.46 -5.15
CA ILE A 273 -15.59 16.96 -5.68
C ILE A 273 -16.43 16.30 -4.58
N MET A 274 -15.82 15.57 -3.64
CA MET A 274 -16.51 15.00 -2.47
C MET A 274 -17.16 16.10 -1.62
N ILE A 275 -16.44 17.18 -1.32
CA ILE A 275 -16.99 18.31 -0.56
C ILE A 275 -18.14 18.96 -1.33
N ALA A 276 -17.96 19.22 -2.63
CA ALA A 276 -19.02 19.77 -3.47
C ALA A 276 -20.26 18.85 -3.52
N HIS A 277 -20.06 17.53 -3.57
CA HIS A 277 -21.14 16.55 -3.52
C HIS A 277 -21.89 16.57 -2.18
N ILE A 278 -21.17 16.62 -1.06
CA ILE A 278 -21.77 16.71 0.28
C ILE A 278 -22.55 18.02 0.42
N VAL A 279 -21.95 19.16 0.05
CA VAL A 279 -22.60 20.48 0.14
C VAL A 279 -23.85 20.53 -0.74
N THR A 280 -23.80 20.04 -1.98
CA THR A 280 -24.98 20.02 -2.84
C THR A 280 -26.06 19.10 -2.28
N ALA A 281 -25.72 17.91 -1.78
CA ALA A 281 -26.67 17.03 -1.12
C ALA A 281 -27.38 17.72 0.06
N PHE A 282 -26.64 18.41 0.93
CA PHE A 282 -27.21 19.18 2.02
C PHE A 282 -28.11 20.34 1.55
N LEU A 283 -27.69 21.10 0.53
CA LEU A 283 -28.49 22.22 -0.02
C LEU A 283 -29.81 21.77 -0.64
N PHE A 284 -29.84 20.59 -1.25
CA PHE A 284 -31.06 19.99 -1.81
C PHE A 284 -31.89 19.21 -0.78
N GLY A 285 -31.55 19.30 0.51
CA GLY A 285 -32.34 18.71 1.61
C GLY A 285 -32.11 17.21 1.83
N TYR A 286 -31.08 16.61 1.22
CA TYR A 286 -30.69 15.24 1.49
C TYR A 286 -29.83 15.18 2.76
N GLY A 287 -30.47 15.31 3.93
CA GLY A 287 -29.84 15.10 5.23
C GLY A 287 -29.97 13.65 5.71
N TRP A 288 -29.05 13.20 6.59
CA TRP A 288 -29.08 11.84 7.13
C TRP A 288 -30.12 11.66 8.26
N ILE A 289 -29.93 12.35 9.39
CA ILE A 289 -30.77 12.23 10.61
C ILE A 289 -31.23 13.59 11.13
N PHE A 290 -30.80 14.69 10.50
CA PHE A 290 -30.99 16.07 11.01
C PHE A 290 -31.95 16.91 10.16
N THR A 291 -32.68 16.29 9.23
CA THR A 291 -33.76 16.94 8.49
C THR A 291 -35.09 16.47 9.07
N SER A 292 -35.52 17.15 10.14
CA SER A 292 -36.90 17.20 10.62
C SER A 292 -37.69 18.24 9.83
#